data_AF-A0A831NN06-F1
#
_entry.id   AF-A0A831NN06-F1
#
_cell.length_a   1.000
_cell.length_b   1.000
_cell.length_c   1.000
_cell.angle_alpha   90.00
_cell.angle_beta   90.00
_cell.angle_gamma   90.00
#
_symmetry.space_group_name_H-M   'P 1'
#
loop_
_entity.id
_entity.type
_entity.pdbx_description
1 polymer ?
#
loop_
_entity_poly.entity_id
_entity_poly.type
_entity_poly.pdbx_seq_one_letter_code
_entity_poly.pdbx_strand_id
1 'polypeptide(L)'
;TDLSQEVVVDLLAPEGAAHVFVEITSDNAEFSGVIAEMFPQNPFDLAEPGEAEENLNNLGLPIKDAVIGQQKVIFDVTQFVGLLGGFPGVHQFKLTVEDVNGEKAEATLTIDSSNA
;
A
#
# COMPACT_ATOMS: atom_id res chain seq x y z
N THR A 1 -7.31 7.50 -16.87
CA THR A 1 -7.87 6.98 -15.60
C THR A 1 -8.23 8.15 -14.74
N ASP A 2 -9.41 8.19 -14.13
CA ASP A 2 -9.73 9.26 -13.19
C ASP A 2 -8.97 9.03 -11.88
N LEU A 3 -7.86 9.75 -11.69
CA LEU A 3 -7.00 9.63 -10.52
C LEU A 3 -7.54 10.40 -9.30
N SER A 4 -8.68 11.07 -9.43
CA SER A 4 -9.39 11.71 -8.31
C SER A 4 -10.41 10.80 -7.64
N GLN A 5 -10.65 9.61 -8.21
CA GLN A 5 -11.56 8.63 -7.65
C GLN A 5 -11.02 8.09 -6.32
N GLU A 6 -11.91 7.86 -5.37
CA GLU A 6 -11.62 7.14 -4.13
C GLU A 6 -11.18 5.70 -4.44
N VAL A 7 -10.02 5.32 -3.90
CA VAL A 7 -9.44 3.98 -4.05
C VAL A 7 -9.14 3.42 -2.67
N VAL A 8 -10.08 2.63 -2.15
CA VAL A 8 -10.01 1.98 -0.84
C VAL A 8 -10.04 0.48 -1.02
N VAL A 9 -9.09 -0.21 -0.39
CA VAL A 9 -9.04 -1.67 -0.33
C VAL A 9 -9.32 -2.13 1.09
N ASP A 10 -10.39 -2.91 1.25
CA ASP A 10 -10.72 -3.55 2.52
C ASP A 10 -9.93 -4.86 2.66
N LEU A 11 -9.01 -4.90 3.63
CA LEU A 11 -8.23 -6.08 3.96
C LEU A 11 -8.89 -6.79 5.15
N LEU A 12 -9.38 -8.01 4.92
CA LEU A 12 -10.14 -8.77 5.91
C LEU A 12 -9.32 -9.96 6.41
N ALA A 13 -9.14 -10.03 7.73
CA ALA A 13 -8.49 -11.14 8.42
C ALA A 13 -9.37 -11.53 9.63
N PRO A 14 -10.31 -12.47 9.50
CA PRO A 14 -11.28 -12.78 10.55
C PRO A 14 -10.66 -13.11 11.92
N GLU A 15 -9.48 -13.74 11.91
CA GLU A 15 -8.72 -14.11 13.11
C GLU A 15 -7.84 -12.95 13.64
N GLY A 16 -7.80 -11.83 12.92
CA GLY A 16 -6.95 -10.67 13.17
C GLY A 16 -5.72 -10.67 12.27
N ALA A 17 -5.36 -9.51 11.71
CA ALA A 17 -4.15 -9.37 10.92
C ALA A 17 -2.91 -9.38 11.82
N ALA A 18 -1.88 -10.14 11.45
CA ALA A 18 -0.55 -10.07 12.05
C ALA A 18 0.35 -9.12 11.26
N HIS A 19 0.34 -9.26 9.93
CA HIS A 19 1.14 -8.43 9.02
C HIS A 19 0.32 -8.02 7.79
N VAL A 20 0.65 -6.85 7.24
CA VAL A 20 0.14 -6.40 5.94
C VAL A 20 1.33 -5.88 5.16
N PHE A 21 1.84 -6.72 4.26
CA PHE A 21 2.94 -6.36 3.38
C PHE A 21 2.42 -5.63 2.15
N VAL A 22 3.11 -4.56 1.77
CA VAL A 22 2.83 -3.77 0.58
C VAL A 22 4.09 -3.72 -0.26
N GLU A 23 3.99 -4.23 -1.48
CA GLU A 23 5.03 -4.08 -2.51
C GLU A 23 4.52 -3.12 -3.58
N ILE A 24 5.30 -2.08 -3.87
CA ILE A 24 4.98 -1.11 -4.91
C ILE A 24 5.94 -1.29 -6.08
N THR A 25 5.40 -1.43 -7.29
CA THR A 25 6.19 -1.47 -8.53
C THR A 25 5.62 -0.52 -9.57
N SER A 26 6.47 -0.05 -10.48
CA SER A 26 6.10 0.86 -11.54
C SER A 26 7.00 0.66 -12.76
N ASP A 27 6.46 0.89 -13.96
CA ASP A 27 7.26 1.04 -15.18
C ASP A 27 7.76 2.48 -15.40
N ASN A 28 7.34 3.43 -14.56
CA ASN A 28 7.88 4.79 -14.53
C ASN A 28 9.13 4.85 -13.65
N ALA A 29 10.29 5.12 -14.26
CA ALA A 29 11.57 5.13 -13.57
C ALA A 29 11.71 6.26 -12.52
N GLU A 30 11.10 7.43 -12.76
CA GLU A 30 11.13 8.55 -11.82
C GLU A 30 10.34 8.20 -10.55
N PHE A 31 9.13 7.67 -10.73
CA PHE A 31 8.33 7.20 -9.61
C PHE A 31 8.98 6.04 -8.85
N SER A 32 9.61 5.10 -9.58
CA SER A 32 10.38 4.03 -8.93
C SER A 32 11.50 4.59 -8.03
N GLY A 33 12.13 5.70 -8.43
CA GLY A 33 13.08 6.43 -7.59
C GLY A 33 12.43 7.03 -6.33
N VAL A 34 11.27 7.66 -6.49
CA VAL A 34 10.48 8.19 -5.36
C VAL A 34 10.12 7.07 -4.36
N ILE A 35 9.68 5.91 -4.85
CA ILE A 35 9.39 4.75 -4.00
C ILE A 35 10.63 4.30 -3.24
N ALA A 36 11.79 4.20 -3.90
CA ALA A 36 13.04 3.80 -3.24
C ALA A 36 13.48 4.79 -2.15
N GLU A 37 13.16 6.08 -2.30
CA GLU A 37 13.44 7.11 -1.29
C GLU A 37 12.42 7.09 -0.14
N MET A 38 11.13 6.94 -0.44
CA MET A 38 10.06 6.94 0.56
C MET A 38 9.96 5.62 1.35
N PHE A 39 10.22 4.52 0.67
CA PHE A 39 10.06 3.15 1.16
C PHE A 39 11.34 2.36 0.85
N PRO A 40 12.44 2.64 1.57
CA PRO A 40 13.73 1.96 1.33
C PRO A 40 13.64 0.44 1.56
N GLN A 41 12.64 0.00 2.32
CA GLN A 41 12.20 -1.39 2.39
C GLN A 41 10.97 -1.54 1.48
N ASN A 42 11.11 -2.26 0.37
CA ASN A 42 10.02 -2.60 -0.52
C ASN A 42 10.14 -4.10 -0.88
N PRO A 43 9.22 -4.98 -0.43
CA PRO A 43 8.01 -4.65 0.33
C PRO A 43 8.29 -4.11 1.74
N PHE A 44 7.38 -3.27 2.24
CA PHE A 44 7.31 -2.84 3.64
C PHE A 44 6.09 -3.46 4.33
N ASP A 45 6.10 -3.50 5.66
CA ASP A 45 5.00 -4.02 6.47
C ASP A 45 4.30 -2.87 7.22
N LEU A 46 2.97 -2.82 7.15
CA LEU A 46 2.19 -1.84 7.91
C LEU A 46 2.16 -2.17 9.42
N ALA A 47 2.24 -3.44 9.81
CA ALA A 47 2.30 -3.82 11.22
C ALA A 47 3.64 -3.42 11.86
N GLU A 48 4.73 -3.57 11.10
CA GLU A 48 6.10 -3.22 11.50
C GLU A 48 6.74 -2.22 10.51
N PRO A 49 6.33 -0.93 10.55
CA PRO A 49 6.64 0.03 9.48
C PRO A 49 8.10 0.48 9.39
N GLY A 50 8.92 0.21 10.41
CA GLY A 50 10.35 0.54 10.39
C GLY A 50 10.63 1.98 9.96
N GLU A 51 11.53 2.16 8.99
CA GLU A 51 11.91 3.47 8.43
C GLU A 51 10.79 4.13 7.61
N ALA A 52 9.79 3.37 7.15
CA ALA A 52 8.66 3.89 6.39
C ALA A 52 7.59 4.55 7.27
N GLU A 53 7.67 4.44 8.60
CA GLU A 53 6.64 4.90 9.54
C GLU A 53 6.21 6.35 9.34
N GLU A 54 7.17 7.28 9.19
CA GLU A 54 6.86 8.70 8.99
C GLU A 54 6.10 8.93 7.68
N ASN A 55 6.56 8.31 6.60
CA ASN A 55 5.94 8.42 5.28
C ASN A 55 4.54 7.79 5.26
N LEU A 56 4.35 6.64 5.90
CA LEU A 56 3.05 5.98 6.01
C LEU A 56 2.05 6.82 6.81
N ASN A 57 2.48 7.45 7.91
CA ASN A 57 1.65 8.37 8.68
C ASN A 57 1.29 9.63 7.87
N ASN A 58 2.23 10.20 7.14
CA ASN A 58 1.99 11.37 6.28
C ASN A 58 0.99 11.07 5.15
N LEU A 59 0.91 9.81 4.71
CA LEU A 59 -0.06 9.32 3.74
C LEU A 59 -1.40 8.88 4.39
N GLY A 60 -1.51 8.95 5.72
CA GLY A 60 -2.72 8.54 6.45
C GLY A 60 -2.98 7.03 6.45
N LEU A 61 -1.98 6.21 6.13
CA LEU A 61 -2.12 4.75 6.08
C LEU A 61 -2.12 4.15 7.50
N PRO A 62 -2.93 3.10 7.76
CA PRO A 62 -2.94 2.44 9.06
C PRO A 62 -1.63 1.70 9.29
N ILE A 63 -1.07 1.84 10.50
CA ILE A 63 0.15 1.14 10.91
C ILE A 63 0.04 0.61 12.34
N LYS A 64 0.90 -0.35 12.70
CA LYS A 64 1.05 -0.89 14.06
C LYS A 64 -0.29 -1.37 14.64
N ASP A 65 -0.76 -0.78 15.74
CA ASP A 65 -2.01 -1.18 16.44
C ASP A 65 -3.28 -1.00 15.58
N ALA A 66 -3.21 -0.15 14.54
CA ALA A 66 -4.27 -0.02 13.54
C ALA A 66 -4.30 -1.18 12.52
N VAL A 67 -3.34 -2.11 12.61
CA VAL A 67 -3.21 -3.30 11.77
C VAL A 67 -3.26 -4.55 12.66
N ILE A 68 -2.38 -4.62 13.65
CA ILE A 68 -2.17 -5.82 14.48
C ILE A 68 -3.46 -6.18 15.24
N GLY A 69 -3.92 -7.41 15.04
CA GLY A 69 -5.14 -7.96 15.64
C GLY A 69 -6.45 -7.42 15.05
N GLN A 70 -6.39 -6.49 14.08
CA GLN A 70 -7.60 -5.95 13.47
C GLN A 70 -8.21 -6.95 12.50
N GLN A 71 -9.52 -7.12 12.58
CA GLN A 71 -10.25 -7.99 11.64
C GLN A 71 -10.46 -7.36 10.27
N LYS A 72 -10.41 -6.02 10.23
CA LYS A 72 -10.54 -5.21 9.04
C LYS A 72 -9.50 -4.10 9.10
N VAL A 73 -8.63 -4.05 8.11
CA VAL A 73 -7.69 -2.94 7.88
C VAL A 73 -8.14 -2.20 6.63
N ILE A 74 -8.35 -0.89 6.75
CA ILE A 74 -8.76 -0.03 5.63
C ILE A 74 -7.51 0.54 4.99
N PHE A 75 -7.16 0.04 3.81
CA PHE A 75 -6.04 0.54 3.03
C PHE A 75 -6.55 1.57 2.00
N ASP A 76 -6.65 2.82 2.43
CA ASP A 76 -7.04 3.95 1.59
C ASP A 76 -5.81 4.55 0.91
N VAL A 77 -5.71 4.38 -0.40
CA VAL A 77 -4.62 4.93 -1.22
C VAL A 77 -5.07 6.10 -2.09
N THR A 78 -6.25 6.68 -1.83
CA THR A 78 -6.81 7.78 -2.64
C THR A 78 -5.82 8.94 -2.79
N GLN A 79 -5.23 9.39 -1.67
CA GLN A 79 -4.24 10.47 -1.71
C GLN A 79 -3.00 10.09 -2.53
N PHE A 80 -2.56 8.83 -2.40
CA PHE A 80 -1.39 8.32 -3.09
C PHE A 80 -1.63 8.16 -4.60
N VAL A 81 -2.80 7.66 -5.00
CA VAL A 81 -3.22 7.53 -6.40
C VAL A 81 -3.29 8.90 -7.07
N GLY A 82 -3.73 9.94 -6.36
CA GLY A 82 -3.71 11.31 -6.87
C GLY A 82 -2.29 11.81 -7.26
N LEU A 83 -1.25 11.37 -6.54
CA LEU A 83 0.14 11.72 -6.87
C LEU A 83 0.63 11.08 -8.18
N LEU A 84 0.05 9.93 -8.58
CA LEU A 84 0.44 9.20 -9.79
C LEU A 84 0.16 9.98 -11.08
N GLY A 85 -0.65 11.05 -11.03
CA GLY A 85 -0.89 11.92 -12.18
C GLY A 85 0.36 12.64 -12.68
N GLY A 86 1.38 12.80 -11.82
CA GLY A 86 2.70 13.29 -12.20
C GLY A 86 3.61 12.23 -12.83
N PHE A 87 3.23 10.96 -12.78
CA PHE A 87 4.08 9.83 -13.13
C PHE A 87 3.40 8.88 -14.11
N PRO A 88 3.31 9.22 -15.41
CA PRO A 88 2.66 8.38 -16.40
C PRO A 88 3.30 6.98 -16.45
N GLY A 89 2.46 5.96 -16.33
CA GLY A 89 2.90 4.56 -16.33
C GLY A 89 1.89 3.62 -15.69
N VAL A 90 2.23 2.34 -15.67
CA VAL A 90 1.51 1.28 -14.98
C VAL A 90 2.14 1.04 -13.62
N HIS A 91 1.36 1.28 -12.58
CA HIS A 91 1.75 1.13 -11.17
C HIS A 91 1.02 -0.05 -10.54
N GLN A 92 1.69 -0.82 -9.71
CA GLN A 92 1.09 -1.95 -9.00
C GLN A 92 1.37 -1.88 -7.51
N PHE A 93 0.34 -2.20 -6.74
CA PHE A 93 0.39 -2.36 -5.29
C PHE A 93 0.01 -3.81 -5.00
N LYS A 94 1.00 -4.64 -4.71
CA LYS A 94 0.75 -6.00 -4.24
C LYS A 94 0.60 -5.95 -2.73
N LEU A 95 -0.55 -6.43 -2.27
CA LEU A 95 -0.94 -6.49 -0.86
C LEU A 95 -0.93 -7.95 -0.43
N THR A 96 -0.21 -8.26 0.63
CA THR A 96 -0.22 -9.58 1.27
C THR A 96 -0.63 -9.42 2.72
N VAL A 97 -1.79 -9.97 3.09
CA VAL A 97 -2.26 -10.01 4.47
C VAL A 97 -1.88 -11.36 5.06
N GLU A 98 -1.21 -11.34 6.21
CA GLU A 98 -0.95 -12.52 7.04
C GLU A 98 -1.77 -12.38 8.32
N ASP A 99 -2.56 -13.39 8.67
CA ASP A 99 -3.31 -13.40 9.92
C ASP A 99 -2.47 -13.91 11.11
N VAL A 100 -3.02 -13.83 12.33
CA VAL A 100 -2.34 -14.31 13.56
C VAL A 100 -2.05 -15.81 13.59
N ASN A 101 -2.66 -16.61 12.72
CA ASN A 101 -2.40 -18.04 12.57
C ASN A 101 -1.34 -18.34 11.50
N GLY A 102 -0.86 -17.30 10.80
CA GLY A 102 0.11 -17.40 9.71
C GLY A 102 -0.52 -17.73 8.34
N GLU A 103 -1.85 -17.67 8.22
CA GLU A 103 -2.54 -17.81 6.93
C GLU A 103 -2.39 -16.54 6.09
N LYS A 104 -2.21 -16.70 4.77
CA LYS A 104 -1.91 -15.58 3.87
C LYS A 104 -2.92 -15.45 2.74
N ALA A 105 -3.26 -14.21 2.41
CA ALA A 105 -4.02 -13.85 1.22
C ALA A 105 -3.29 -12.73 0.46
N GLU A 106 -3.35 -12.77 -0.87
CA GLU A 106 -2.69 -11.78 -1.73
C GLU A 106 -3.67 -11.16 -2.71
N ALA A 107 -3.51 -9.86 -2.98
CA ALA A 107 -4.21 -9.13 -4.02
C ALA A 107 -3.28 -8.09 -4.66
N THR A 108 -3.47 -7.81 -5.95
CA THR A 108 -2.73 -6.75 -6.64
C THR A 108 -3.70 -5.71 -7.18
N LEU A 109 -3.51 -4.47 -6.75
CA LEU A 109 -4.16 -3.30 -7.35
C LEU A 109 -3.26 -2.75 -8.46
N THR A 110 -3.79 -2.61 -9.67
CA THR A 110 -3.08 -2.03 -10.81
C THR A 110 -3.72 -0.70 -11.20
N ILE A 111 -2.90 0.35 -11.30
CA ILE A 111 -3.30 1.69 -11.72
C ILE A 111 -2.53 2.05 -12.99
N ASP A 112 -3.25 2.22 -14.10
CA ASP A 112 -2.68 2.75 -15.34
C ASP A 112 -2.91 4.27 -15.39
N SER A 113 -1.83 5.03 -15.21
CA SER A 113 -1.81 6.49 -15.26
C SER A 113 -1.23 7.03 -16.58
N SER A 114 -0.97 6.15 -17.56
CA SER A 114 -0.32 6.53 -18.84
C SER A 114 -1.13 7.56 -19.65
N ASN A 115 -2.43 7.67 -19.37
CA ASN A 115 -3.36 8.62 -19.98
C ASN A 115 -4.15 9.39 -18.92
N ALA A 116 -3.54 9.67 -17.76
CA ALA A 116 -4.14 10.48 -16.70
C ALA A 116 -4.15 11.98 -17.05
#